data_AF-A0A7J9ZJT6-F1
#
_entry.id   AF-A0A7J9ZJT6-F1
#
_cell.length_a   1.000
_cell.length_b   1.000
_cell.length_c   1.000
_cell.angle_alpha   90.00
_cell.angle_beta   90.00
_cell.angle_gamma   90.00
#
_symmetry.space_group_name_H-M   'P 1'
#
loop_
_entity.id
_entity.type
_entity.pdbx_description
1 polymer ?
#
loop_
_entity_poly.entity_id
_entity_poly.type
_entity_poly.pdbx_seq_one_letter_code
_entity_poly.pdbx_strand_id
1 'polypeptide(L)'
;MADSEPLYLWEVPGQACGVTDDPRRARQYVAEILQCSRVGTCATVREVMLNLGREDDYIPTGETSEARRAPDGVEWIEEPSGAREQVEPTRELNAAELGE
;
A
#
# COMPACT_ATOMS: atom_id res chain seq x y z
N MET A 1 -7.28 6.70 -25.57
CA MET A 1 -6.59 6.95 -24.29
C MET A 1 -5.49 5.93 -24.20
N ALA A 2 -4.30 6.30 -23.72
CA ALA A 2 -3.24 5.31 -23.56
C ALA A 2 -3.65 4.36 -22.43
N ASP A 3 -3.76 3.08 -22.76
CA ASP A 3 -3.97 2.01 -21.79
C ASP A 3 -2.59 1.75 -21.16
N SER A 4 -2.23 2.57 -20.17
CA SER A 4 -1.00 2.39 -19.42
C SER A 4 -1.22 1.22 -18.49
N GLU A 5 -0.62 0.07 -18.81
CA GLU A 5 -0.67 -1.13 -17.98
C GLU A 5 -0.21 -0.77 -16.54
N PRO A 6 -0.95 -1.21 -15.49
CA PRO A 6 -0.59 -0.91 -14.12
C PRO A 6 0.72 -1.57 -13.75
N LEU A 7 1.56 -0.84 -13.02
CA LEU A 7 2.81 -1.36 -12.46
C LEU A 7 2.63 -1.61 -10.96
N TYR A 8 3.37 -2.57 -10.43
CA TYR A 8 3.30 -2.96 -9.01
C TYR A 8 4.66 -2.76 -8.37
N LEU A 9 4.77 -1.68 -7.59
CA LEU A 9 5.92 -1.38 -6.73
C LEU A 9 5.83 -2.25 -5.48
N TRP A 10 6.86 -3.03 -5.19
CA TRP A 10 6.94 -3.84 -3.99
C TRP A 10 8.17 -3.46 -3.15
N GLU A 11 8.02 -3.49 -1.83
CA GLU A 11 9.06 -3.11 -0.87
C GLU A 11 9.03 -3.99 0.37
N VAL A 12 10.21 -4.46 0.78
CA VAL A 12 10.48 -5.04 2.09
C VAL A 12 11.50 -4.13 2.80
N PRO A 13 11.07 -3.28 3.77
CA PRO A 13 11.91 -2.23 4.35
C PRO A 13 13.24 -2.74 4.90
N GLY A 14 14.33 -2.11 4.45
CA GLY A 14 15.70 -2.48 4.85
C GLY A 14 16.23 -3.78 4.22
N GLN A 15 15.52 -4.39 3.27
CA GLN A 15 15.96 -5.60 2.56
C GLN A 15 16.02 -5.41 1.05
N ALA A 16 14.90 -5.12 0.38
CA ALA A 16 14.84 -4.96 -1.06
C ALA A 16 13.54 -4.26 -1.50
N CYS A 17 13.57 -3.65 -2.68
CA CYS A 17 12.40 -3.13 -3.39
C CYS A 17 12.55 -3.33 -4.90
N GLY A 18 11.45 -3.20 -5.63
CA GLY A 18 11.42 -3.28 -7.09
C GLY A 18 10.05 -3.00 -7.68
N VAL A 19 9.98 -2.97 -9.00
CA VAL A 19 8.73 -2.75 -9.76
C VAL A 19 8.55 -3.90 -10.76
N THR A 20 7.30 -4.31 -10.99
CA THR A 20 6.94 -5.31 -12.01
C THR A 20 5.54 -5.02 -12.58
N ASP A 21 5.34 -5.34 -13.84
CA ASP A 21 4.07 -5.39 -14.56
C ASP A 21 3.07 -6.43 -14.02
N ASP A 22 3.54 -7.49 -13.36
CA ASP A 22 2.68 -8.59 -12.89
C ASP A 22 2.49 -8.56 -11.35
N PRO A 23 1.24 -8.45 -10.84
CA PRO A 23 0.98 -8.35 -9.41
C PRO A 23 1.27 -9.65 -8.65
N ARG A 24 1.24 -10.80 -9.34
CA ARG A 24 1.53 -12.09 -8.70
C ARG A 24 3.02 -12.25 -8.44
N ARG A 25 3.88 -11.79 -9.37
CA ARG A 25 5.34 -11.66 -9.18
C ARG A 25 5.68 -10.71 -8.04
N ALA A 26 5.02 -9.56 -7.96
CA ALA A 26 5.22 -8.62 -6.85
C ALA A 26 4.94 -9.30 -5.48
N ARG A 27 3.81 -10.01 -5.37
CA ARG A 27 3.47 -10.80 -4.17
C ARG A 27 4.45 -11.97 -3.95
N GLN A 28 4.93 -12.62 -5.02
CA GLN A 28 5.89 -13.72 -4.92
C GLN A 28 7.25 -13.24 -4.37
N TYR A 29 7.84 -12.18 -4.93
CA TYR A 29 9.12 -11.63 -4.45
C TYR A 29 9.05 -11.24 -2.97
N VAL A 30 7.98 -10.56 -2.57
CA VAL A 30 7.72 -10.23 -1.16
C VAL A 30 7.63 -11.49 -0.30
N ALA A 31 6.90 -12.52 -0.72
CA ALA A 31 6.76 -13.76 0.03
C ALA A 31 8.06 -14.56 0.13
N GLU A 32 8.89 -14.58 -0.91
CA GLU A 32 10.21 -15.23 -0.90
C GLU A 32 11.18 -14.51 0.05
N ILE A 33 11.22 -13.18 0.02
CA ILE A 33 12.05 -12.39 0.94
C ILE A 33 11.57 -12.58 2.39
N LEU A 34 10.27 -12.40 2.66
CA LEU A 34 9.70 -12.49 4.01
C LEU A 34 9.89 -13.88 4.63
N GLN A 35 9.89 -14.96 3.84
CA GLN A 35 10.17 -16.31 4.37
C GLN A 35 11.53 -16.40 5.06
N CYS A 36 12.54 -15.71 4.54
CA CYS A 36 13.90 -15.62 5.11
C CYS A 36 14.07 -14.47 6.12
N SER A 37 13.08 -13.58 6.24
CA SER A 37 13.09 -12.45 7.19
C SER A 37 12.75 -12.88 8.62
N ARG A 38 12.98 -11.96 9.56
CA ARG A 38 12.59 -12.12 10.97
C ARG A 38 11.06 -12.08 11.10
N VAL A 39 10.50 -12.90 12.00
CA VAL A 39 9.09 -12.78 12.41
C VAL A 39 8.81 -11.36 12.89
N GLY A 40 7.78 -10.74 12.32
CA GLY A 40 7.43 -9.34 12.54
C GLY A 40 7.85 -8.38 11.42
N THR A 41 8.72 -8.77 10.48
CA THR A 41 9.01 -7.95 9.28
C THR A 41 7.74 -7.77 8.45
N CYS A 42 7.45 -6.53 8.05
CA CYS A 42 6.36 -6.19 7.13
C CYS A 42 6.91 -5.90 5.72
N ALA A 43 6.03 -5.88 4.74
CA ALA A 43 6.29 -5.53 3.35
C ALA A 43 5.02 -4.95 2.71
N THR A 44 5.17 -4.18 1.64
CA THR A 44 4.04 -3.61 0.90
C THR A 44 4.16 -3.92 -0.60
N VAL A 45 3.02 -4.03 -1.26
CA VAL A 45 2.88 -4.05 -2.73
C VAL A 45 1.85 -2.98 -3.07
N ARG A 46 2.18 -2.06 -3.98
CA ARG A 46 1.36 -0.89 -4.31
C ARG A 46 1.22 -0.79 -5.82
N GLU A 47 -0.01 -0.64 -6.29
CA GLU A 47 -0.25 -0.31 -7.68
C GLU A 47 0.17 1.15 -7.94
N VAL A 48 0.94 1.36 -9.00
CA VAL A 48 1.53 2.63 -9.41
C VAL A 48 1.45 2.80 -10.93
N MET A 49 1.40 4.04 -11.39
CA MET A 49 1.64 4.41 -12.79
C MET A 49 2.98 5.13 -12.93
N LEU A 50 3.65 4.93 -14.06
CA LEU A 50 4.82 5.70 -14.44
C LEU A 50 4.43 7.15 -14.77
N ASN A 51 5.04 8.11 -14.10
CA ASN A 51 4.85 9.53 -14.40
C ASN A 51 5.62 9.91 -15.67
N LEU A 52 4.92 10.00 -16.81
CA LEU A 52 5.55 10.39 -18.09
C LEU A 52 6.15 11.81 -18.09
N GLY A 53 5.93 12.62 -17.04
CA GLY A 53 6.58 13.92 -16.84
C GLY A 53 7.91 13.87 -16.10
N ARG A 54 8.27 12.74 -15.47
CA ARG A 54 9.53 12.52 -14.75
C ARG A 54 9.92 11.03 -14.77
N GLU A 55 11.05 10.73 -15.41
CA GLU A 55 11.69 9.41 -15.28
C GLU A 55 11.89 9.05 -13.80
N ASP A 56 11.62 7.78 -13.45
CA ASP A 56 11.64 7.21 -12.09
C ASP A 56 10.63 7.76 -11.06
N ASP A 57 9.66 8.59 -11.46
CA ASP A 57 8.58 9.06 -10.58
C ASP A 57 7.33 8.15 -10.73
N TYR A 58 6.94 7.48 -9.64
CA TYR A 58 5.84 6.51 -9.61
C TYR A 58 4.65 7.06 -8.81
N ILE A 59 3.50 7.18 -9.46
CA ILE A 59 2.27 7.72 -8.85
C ILE A 59 1.41 6.56 -8.35
N PRO A 60 1.14 6.43 -7.03
CA PRO A 60 0.26 5.38 -6.51
C PRO A 60 -1.19 5.58 -7.01
N THR A 61 -1.79 4.52 -7.55
CA THR A 61 -3.15 4.55 -8.13
C THR A 61 -4.25 4.20 -7.14
N GLY A 62 -3.94 3.40 -6.11
CA GLY A 62 -4.80 3.23 -4.94
C GLY A 62 -4.70 1.88 -4.26
N GLU A 63 -4.55 0.79 -4.99
CA GLU A 63 -4.48 -0.54 -4.37
C GLU A 63 -3.12 -0.73 -3.66
N THR A 64 -3.17 -1.03 -2.36
CA THR A 64 -2.00 -1.42 -1.56
C THR A 64 -2.35 -2.72 -0.86
N SER A 65 -1.49 -3.73 -1.02
CA SER A 65 -1.52 -4.98 -0.26
C SER A 65 -0.35 -4.97 0.72
N GLU A 66 -0.62 -5.26 1.99
CA GLU A 66 0.45 -5.46 2.97
C GLU A 66 0.71 -6.95 3.21
N ALA A 67 1.95 -7.29 3.54
CA ALA A 67 2.33 -8.63 3.95
C ALA A 67 3.20 -8.59 5.20
N ARG A 68 3.12 -9.62 6.02
CA ARG A 68 3.90 -9.75 7.25
C ARG A 68 4.48 -11.15 7.41
N ARG A 69 5.73 -11.23 7.87
CA ARG A 69 6.33 -12.48 8.30
C ARG A 69 5.75 -12.92 9.65
N ALA A 70 4.85 -13.88 9.58
CA ALA A 70 4.24 -14.57 10.70
C ALA A 70 5.14 -15.72 11.21
N PRO A 71 4.91 -16.25 12.43
CA PRO A 71 5.58 -17.47 12.87
C PRO A 71 5.32 -18.65 11.91
N ASP A 72 4.08 -18.84 11.48
CA ASP A 72 3.67 -19.99 10.64
C ASP A 72 3.89 -19.79 9.12
N GLY A 73 4.15 -18.56 8.66
CA GLY A 73 4.26 -18.28 7.22
C GLY A 73 4.38 -16.81 6.86
N VAL A 74 3.85 -16.44 5.70
CA VAL A 74 3.64 -15.05 5.29
C VAL A 74 2.13 -14.79 5.30
N GLU A 75 1.70 -13.87 6.16
CA GLU A 75 0.31 -13.41 6.21
C GLU A 75 0.14 -12.23 5.27
N TRP A 76 -0.87 -12.28 4.41
CA TRP A 76 -1.28 -11.16 3.57
C TRP A 76 -2.45 -10.43 4.24
N ILE A 77 -2.30 -9.12 4.40
CA ILE A 77 -3.33 -8.23 4.92
C ILE A 77 -3.93 -7.56 3.68
N GLU A 78 -5.06 -8.10 3.24
CA GLU A 78 -5.86 -7.51 2.18
C GLU A 78 -6.73 -6.43 2.84
N GLU A 79 -6.31 -5.16 2.75
CA GLU A 79 -7.16 -4.05 3.14
C GLU A 79 -8.44 -4.10 2.30
N PRO A 80 -9.65 -4.08 2.90
CA PRO A 80 -10.87 -4.06 2.12
C PRO A 80 -10.92 -2.76 1.31
N SER A 81 -10.88 -2.88 -0.02
CA SER A 81 -10.88 -1.79 -1.00
C SER A 81 -12.12 -0.89 -0.84
N GLY A 82 -12.05 0.04 0.12
CA GLY A 82 -13.25 0.68 0.67
C GLY A 82 -13.01 1.65 1.82
N ALA A 83 -11.86 1.60 2.50
CA ALA A 83 -11.46 2.60 3.50
C ALA A 83 -10.99 3.93 2.85
N ARG A 84 -11.84 4.52 2.00
CA ARG A 84 -11.95 5.98 1.97
C ARG A 84 -12.46 6.39 3.34
N GLU A 85 -11.54 6.66 4.27
CA GLU A 85 -11.87 7.39 5.48
C GLU A 85 -12.31 8.79 5.05
N GLN A 86 -13.61 8.92 4.77
CA GLN A 86 -14.29 10.18 4.90
C GLN A 86 -14.19 10.53 6.37
N VAL A 87 -13.14 11.27 6.72
CA VAL A 87 -13.10 12.06 7.93
C VAL A 87 -14.28 13.03 7.82
N GLU A 88 -15.45 12.59 8.30
CA GLU A 88 -16.56 13.49 8.56
C GLU A 88 -15.99 14.57 9.49
N PRO A 89 -15.95 15.85 9.09
CA PRO A 89 -15.46 16.89 9.97
C PRO A 89 -16.39 16.89 11.18
N THR A 90 -15.86 16.53 12.34
CA THR A 90 -16.59 16.52 13.61
C THR A 90 -17.34 17.83 13.72
N ARG A 91 -18.66 17.77 13.59
CA ARG A 91 -19.54 18.93 13.72
C ARG A 91 -19.56 19.29 15.20
N GLU A 92 -18.55 20.04 15.62
CA GLU A 92 -18.41 20.55 16.96
C GLU A 92 -19.65 21.39 17.29
N LEU A 93 -20.52 20.80 18.11
CA LEU A 93 -21.69 21.46 18.66
C LEU A 93 -21.18 22.54 19.62
N ASN A 94 -21.01 23.76 19.09
CA ASN A 94 -20.74 24.94 19.88
C ASN A 94 -21.98 25.25 20.74
N ALA A 95 -21.98 24.66 21.94
CA ALA A 95 -23.00 24.79 22.97
C ALA A 95 -22.50 25.71 24.10
N ALA A 96 -22.28 26.98 23.75
CA ALA A 96 -22.07 28.19 24.57
C ALA A 96 -21.83 29.33 23.53
N GLU A 97 -22.25 30.59 23.59
CA GLU A 97 -22.78 31.54 24.57
C GLU A 97 -23.82 32.43 23.84
N LEU A 98 -24.81 33.15 24.41
CA LEU A 98 -25.33 33.48 25.76
C LEU A 98 -26.90 33.49 25.65
N GLY A 99 -27.74 33.81 26.65
CA GLY A 99 -27.50 34.31 28.00
C GLY A 99 -27.80 35.80 28.22
N GLU A 100 -28.97 36.31 27.79
CA GLU A 100 -29.59 37.59 28.23
C GLU A 100 -31.11 37.60 27.92
#